data_AF-A0A0F6VZY7-F1
#
_entry.id   AF-A0A0F6VZY7-F1
#
_cell.length_a   1.000
_cell.length_b   1.000
_cell.length_c   1.000
_cell.angle_alpha   90.00
_cell.angle_beta   90.00
_cell.angle_gamma   90.00
#
_symmetry.space_group_name_H-M   'P 1'
#
loop_
_entity.id
_entity.type
_entity.pdbx_description
1 polymer ?
#
loop_
_entity_poly.entity_id
_entity_poly.type
_entity_poly.pdbx_seq_one_letter_code
_entity_poly.pdbx_strand_id
1 'polypeptide(L)'
;MPDPILNPTPTSPPEPSPLALRAALDQRREFLVLLPTEKVKRDLRLDVKVTGAIVSGAIPLIMQHRDAIAAQFGEEGVASLDELQGLVYACIQAEIEVTNAESGTEVAELAARVSQSHRYLVNELESLAFRKLLDASRIDPGRPIQGYRPLVTSTLTLIDLARTILPEVGGKTSLTIETLVDIERVATEMFDTLNARDRGVPRIAGAPRISAAELRTRALSHLVSVYDQVRRMLTYVRWAEGDADAIAPSLYAARRGFHRTSSGSTDAGSGQPNPAQPTQPTPTEPAVTPTPAPAPIDPVPGSGPAPFTS
;
A
#
# COMPACT_ATOMS: atom_id res chain seq x y z
N MET A 1 37.43 -42.38 -6.52
CA MET A 1 37.01 -41.08 -5.96
C MET A 1 35.98 -40.51 -6.93
N PRO A 2 34.71 -40.34 -6.53
CA PRO A 2 33.75 -39.59 -7.33
C PRO A 2 33.81 -38.11 -6.95
N ASP A 3 33.76 -37.24 -7.97
CA ASP A 3 33.84 -35.78 -7.87
C ASP A 3 32.69 -35.17 -7.03
N PRO A 4 32.92 -34.06 -6.31
CA PRO A 4 31.88 -33.39 -5.57
C PRO A 4 30.92 -32.69 -6.53
N ILE A 5 29.64 -33.07 -6.47
CA ILE A 5 28.55 -32.38 -7.16
C ILE A 5 28.46 -30.95 -6.60
N LEU A 6 28.88 -29.98 -7.40
CA LEU A 6 28.60 -28.56 -7.19
C LEU A 6 27.09 -28.36 -7.27
N ASN A 7 26.43 -28.22 -6.12
CA ASN A 7 25.06 -27.74 -6.07
C ASN A 7 25.01 -26.32 -6.67
N PRO A 8 24.23 -26.07 -7.73
CA PRO A 8 24.06 -24.71 -8.23
C PRO A 8 23.35 -23.89 -7.15
N THR A 9 23.98 -22.79 -6.76
CA THR A 9 23.39 -21.76 -5.90
C THR A 9 22.04 -21.34 -6.51
N PRO A 10 20.94 -21.24 -5.74
CA PRO A 10 19.68 -20.79 -6.28
C PRO A 10 19.84 -19.34 -6.75
N THR A 11 19.92 -19.16 -8.07
CA THR A 11 19.86 -17.85 -8.72
C THR A 11 18.53 -17.24 -8.32
N SER A 12 18.56 -16.20 -7.48
CA SER A 12 17.38 -15.39 -7.20
C SER A 12 16.78 -14.97 -8.55
N PRO A 13 15.46 -15.13 -8.77
CA PRO A 13 14.87 -14.70 -10.03
C PRO A 13 15.22 -13.23 -10.27
N PRO A 14 15.47 -12.84 -11.53
CA PRO A 14 15.78 -11.45 -11.86
C PRO A 14 14.68 -10.55 -11.32
N GLU A 15 15.06 -9.51 -10.57
CA GLU A 15 14.10 -8.52 -10.10
C GLU A 15 13.33 -7.94 -11.29
N PRO A 16 12.00 -7.79 -11.19
CA PRO A 16 11.21 -7.28 -12.30
C PRO A 16 11.63 -5.86 -12.67
N SER A 17 11.77 -5.60 -13.96
CA SER A 17 12.08 -4.24 -14.42
C SER A 17 10.91 -3.29 -14.06
N PRO A 18 11.19 -2.01 -13.74
CA PRO A 18 10.14 -1.03 -13.46
C PRO A 18 9.11 -0.88 -14.59
N LEU A 19 9.53 -1.08 -15.85
CA LEU A 19 8.63 -1.07 -17.00
C LEU A 19 7.66 -2.24 -17.01
N ALA A 20 8.12 -3.44 -16.63
CA ALA A 20 7.27 -4.63 -16.54
C ALA A 20 6.21 -4.49 -15.44
N LEU A 21 6.59 -3.93 -14.28
CA LEU A 21 5.67 -3.64 -13.19
C LEU A 21 4.55 -2.69 -13.63
N ARG A 22 4.94 -1.58 -14.28
CA ARG A 22 4.00 -0.59 -14.80
C ARG A 22 3.06 -1.18 -15.84
N ALA A 23 3.60 -1.88 -16.83
CA ALA A 23 2.81 -2.52 -17.87
C ALA A 23 1.80 -3.52 -17.30
N ALA A 24 2.19 -4.31 -16.30
CA ALA A 24 1.32 -5.30 -15.67
C ALA A 24 0.11 -4.66 -14.97
N LEU A 25 0.30 -3.55 -14.26
CA LEU A 25 -0.79 -2.79 -13.65
C LEU A 25 -1.65 -2.10 -14.70
N ASP A 26 -1.04 -1.43 -15.69
CA ASP A 26 -1.76 -0.71 -16.73
C ASP A 26 -2.70 -1.63 -17.52
N GLN A 27 -2.25 -2.85 -17.87
CA GLN A 27 -3.08 -3.87 -18.53
C GLN A 27 -4.30 -4.30 -17.72
N ARG A 28 -4.23 -4.23 -16.38
CA ARG A 28 -5.28 -4.72 -15.47
C ARG A 28 -6.08 -3.60 -14.81
N ARG A 29 -5.69 -2.35 -15.04
CA ARG A 29 -6.20 -1.20 -14.31
C ARG A 29 -7.71 -1.05 -14.46
N GLU A 30 -8.23 -1.20 -15.68
CA GLU A 30 -9.67 -1.13 -15.94
C GLU A 30 -10.45 -2.21 -15.19
N PHE A 31 -10.00 -3.47 -15.30
CA PHE A 31 -10.60 -4.58 -14.56
C PHE A 31 -10.58 -4.33 -13.04
N LEU A 32 -9.45 -3.89 -12.49
CA LEU A 32 -9.32 -3.63 -11.05
C LEU A 32 -10.22 -2.50 -10.57
N VAL A 33 -10.31 -1.41 -11.34
CA VAL A 33 -11.20 -0.27 -11.06
C VAL A 33 -12.67 -0.70 -11.09
N LEU A 34 -13.04 -1.58 -12.01
CA LEU A 34 -14.40 -2.10 -12.16
C LEU A 34 -14.70 -3.33 -11.29
N LEU A 35 -13.70 -3.86 -10.56
CA LEU A 35 -13.87 -5.04 -9.73
C LEU A 35 -15.04 -4.81 -8.73
N PRO A 36 -16.05 -5.70 -8.70
CA PRO A 36 -17.19 -5.52 -7.82
C PRO A 36 -16.77 -5.47 -6.35
N THR A 37 -17.44 -4.62 -5.57
CA THR A 37 -17.05 -4.35 -4.19
C THR A 37 -17.10 -5.60 -3.31
N GLU A 38 -18.01 -6.55 -3.58
CA GLU A 38 -18.10 -7.83 -2.89
C GLU A 38 -16.89 -8.75 -3.12
N LYS A 39 -16.13 -8.54 -4.20
CA LYS A 39 -14.88 -9.29 -4.47
C LYS A 39 -13.66 -8.64 -3.81
N VAL A 40 -13.80 -7.43 -3.28
CA VAL A 40 -12.71 -6.71 -2.60
C VAL A 40 -12.66 -7.11 -1.13
N LYS A 41 -11.58 -7.78 -0.73
CA LYS A 41 -11.37 -8.24 0.64
C LYS A 41 -10.70 -7.13 1.45
N ARG A 42 -11.50 -6.30 2.14
CA ARG A 42 -11.00 -5.12 2.87
C ARG A 42 -10.16 -5.45 4.12
N ASP A 43 -10.43 -6.57 4.76
CA ASP A 43 -9.74 -6.98 6.00
C ASP A 43 -8.45 -7.80 5.75
N LEU A 44 -7.90 -7.73 4.54
CA LEU A 44 -6.64 -8.39 4.19
C LEU A 44 -5.46 -7.76 4.94
N ARG A 45 -5.07 -8.41 6.05
CA ARG A 45 -3.80 -8.13 6.75
C ARG A 45 -2.65 -8.90 6.12
N LEU A 46 -2.35 -8.62 4.86
CA LEU A 46 -1.22 -9.19 4.12
C LEU A 46 -0.33 -8.06 3.60
N ASP A 47 0.99 -8.26 3.71
CA ASP A 47 1.99 -7.37 3.13
C ASP A 47 2.19 -7.71 1.65
N VAL A 48 2.22 -6.69 0.78
CA VAL A 48 2.30 -6.87 -0.67
C VAL A 48 3.62 -7.52 -1.08
N LYS A 49 4.75 -7.13 -0.48
CA LYS A 49 6.08 -7.64 -0.83
C LYS A 49 6.23 -9.09 -0.37
N VAL A 50 5.82 -9.40 0.86
CA VAL A 50 5.84 -10.77 1.39
C VAL A 50 4.93 -11.67 0.57
N THR A 51 3.71 -11.22 0.25
CA THR A 51 2.77 -11.96 -0.61
C THR A 51 3.38 -12.21 -1.98
N GLY A 52 3.93 -11.17 -2.62
CA GLY A 52 4.57 -11.26 -3.92
C GLY A 52 5.75 -12.23 -3.94
N ALA A 53 6.58 -12.24 -2.90
CA ALA A 53 7.71 -13.16 -2.77
C ALA A 53 7.26 -14.62 -2.63
N ILE A 54 6.24 -14.89 -1.81
CA ILE A 54 5.67 -16.24 -1.64
C ILE A 54 5.10 -16.74 -2.97
N VAL A 55 4.26 -15.95 -3.63
CA VAL A 55 3.64 -16.35 -4.90
C VAL A 55 4.69 -16.54 -5.98
N SER A 56 5.64 -15.61 -6.12
CA SER A 56 6.72 -15.71 -7.12
C SER A 56 7.59 -16.96 -6.92
N GLY A 57 7.88 -17.32 -5.67
CA GLY A 57 8.62 -18.54 -5.35
C GLY A 57 7.83 -19.82 -5.64
N ALA A 58 6.51 -19.78 -5.49
CA ALA A 58 5.63 -20.93 -5.76
C ALA A 58 5.39 -21.16 -7.26
N ILE A 59 5.32 -20.11 -8.08
CA ILE A 59 5.05 -20.20 -9.53
C ILE A 59 5.88 -21.28 -10.25
N PRO A 60 7.23 -21.32 -10.16
CA PRO A 60 8.01 -22.33 -10.88
C PRO A 60 7.75 -23.76 -10.41
N LEU A 61 7.31 -23.96 -9.17
CA LEU A 61 6.93 -25.28 -8.65
C LEU A 61 5.53 -25.67 -9.15
N ILE A 62 4.57 -24.74 -9.10
CA ILE A 62 3.22 -24.97 -9.61
C ILE A 62 3.24 -25.24 -11.13
N MET A 63 4.11 -24.55 -11.87
CA MET A 63 4.32 -24.74 -13.31
C MET A 63 4.64 -26.18 -13.70
N GLN A 64 5.28 -26.96 -12.82
CA GLN A 64 5.59 -28.38 -13.08
C GLN A 64 4.33 -29.24 -13.15
N HIS A 65 3.18 -28.73 -12.69
CA HIS A 65 1.88 -29.40 -12.69
C HIS A 65 0.90 -28.79 -13.70
N ARG A 66 1.37 -27.92 -14.61
CA ARG A 66 0.54 -27.25 -15.61
C ARG A 66 -0.28 -28.23 -16.44
N ASP A 67 0.33 -29.31 -16.92
CA ASP A 67 -0.36 -30.31 -17.77
C ASP A 67 -1.44 -31.08 -17.01
N ALA A 68 -1.17 -31.41 -15.73
CA ALA A 68 -2.14 -32.09 -14.89
C ALA A 68 -3.31 -31.17 -14.51
N ILE A 69 -3.04 -29.88 -14.27
CA ILE A 69 -4.07 -28.86 -14.09
C ILE A 69 -4.88 -28.68 -15.38
N ALA A 70 -4.23 -28.66 -16.55
CA ALA A 70 -4.90 -28.55 -17.84
C ALA A 70 -5.83 -29.75 -18.11
N ALA A 71 -5.38 -30.96 -17.79
CA ALA A 71 -6.18 -32.17 -17.97
C ALA A 71 -7.48 -32.16 -17.14
N GLN A 72 -7.45 -31.55 -15.95
CA GLN A 72 -8.57 -31.56 -15.03
C GLN A 72 -9.47 -30.31 -15.09
N PHE A 73 -8.87 -29.14 -15.32
CA PHE A 73 -9.54 -27.82 -15.23
C PHE A 73 -9.54 -27.06 -16.56
N GLY A 74 -8.96 -27.64 -17.63
CA GLY A 74 -8.93 -27.05 -18.95
C GLY A 74 -8.13 -25.75 -19.04
N GLU A 75 -8.44 -24.97 -20.08
CA GLU A 75 -7.74 -23.72 -20.38
C GLU A 75 -7.91 -22.66 -19.29
N GLU A 76 -9.06 -22.60 -18.60
CA GLU A 76 -9.29 -21.62 -17.53
C GLU A 76 -8.37 -21.83 -16.32
N GLY A 77 -8.11 -23.09 -15.96
CA GLY A 77 -7.21 -23.41 -14.85
C GLY A 77 -5.76 -23.03 -15.17
N VAL A 78 -5.36 -23.25 -16.43
CA VAL A 78 -4.05 -22.85 -16.94
C VAL A 78 -3.93 -21.34 -17.07
N ALA A 79 -4.96 -20.65 -17.54
CA ALA A 79 -4.98 -19.19 -17.63
C ALA A 79 -4.80 -18.53 -16.26
N SER A 80 -5.48 -19.05 -15.23
CA SER A 80 -5.32 -18.57 -13.85
C SER A 80 -3.89 -18.70 -13.34
N LEU A 81 -3.20 -19.77 -13.74
CA LEU A 81 -1.82 -20.04 -13.38
C LEU A 81 -0.85 -19.12 -14.15
N ASP A 82 -1.03 -19.00 -15.47
CA ASP A 82 -0.20 -18.16 -16.35
C ASP A 82 -0.35 -16.65 -15.98
N GLU A 83 -1.48 -16.26 -15.38
CA GLU A 83 -1.73 -14.88 -14.94
C GLU A 83 -0.99 -14.48 -13.65
N LEU A 84 -0.62 -15.43 -12.78
CA LEU A 84 -0.13 -15.14 -11.42
C LEU A 84 1.05 -14.17 -11.39
N GLN A 85 2.01 -14.33 -12.31
CA GLN A 85 3.18 -13.44 -12.38
C GLN A 85 2.77 -11.98 -12.66
N GLY A 86 1.84 -11.79 -13.60
CA GLY A 86 1.31 -10.47 -13.94
C GLY A 86 0.53 -9.84 -12.78
N LEU A 87 -0.20 -10.65 -12.01
CA LEU A 87 -0.91 -10.18 -10.81
C LEU A 87 0.05 -9.76 -9.70
N VAL A 88 1.15 -10.49 -9.48
CA VAL A 88 2.19 -10.08 -8.53
C VAL A 88 2.78 -8.73 -8.94
N TYR A 89 3.12 -8.56 -10.21
CA TYR A 89 3.69 -7.30 -10.72
C TYR A 89 2.71 -6.13 -10.60
N ALA A 90 1.44 -6.35 -10.91
CA ALA A 90 0.40 -5.35 -10.75
C ALA A 90 0.23 -4.92 -9.27
N CYS A 91 0.26 -5.87 -8.33
CA CYS A 91 0.21 -5.58 -6.90
C CYS A 91 1.39 -4.73 -6.43
N ILE A 92 2.61 -5.10 -6.83
CA ILE A 92 3.82 -4.34 -6.48
C ILE A 92 3.74 -2.92 -7.02
N GLN A 93 3.34 -2.75 -8.28
CA GLN A 93 3.19 -1.42 -8.87
C GLN A 93 2.10 -0.59 -8.16
N ALA A 94 0.98 -1.21 -7.78
CA ALA A 94 -0.08 -0.52 -7.06
C ALA A 94 0.39 -0.04 -5.67
N GLU A 95 1.23 -0.81 -4.98
CA GLU A 95 1.89 -0.38 -3.73
C GLU A 95 2.79 0.83 -3.95
N ILE A 96 3.60 0.83 -5.02
CA ILE A 96 4.43 1.97 -5.40
C ILE A 96 3.58 3.23 -5.62
N GLU A 97 2.41 3.09 -6.24
CA GLU A 97 1.48 4.21 -6.42
C GLU A 97 0.86 4.72 -5.12
N VAL A 98 0.65 3.85 -4.12
CA VAL A 98 0.25 4.26 -2.77
C VAL A 98 1.33 5.10 -2.12
N THR A 99 2.57 4.61 -2.11
CA THR A 99 3.71 5.35 -1.56
C THR A 99 3.84 6.73 -2.21
N ASN A 100 3.73 6.80 -3.54
CA ASN A 100 3.79 8.08 -4.27
C ASN A 100 2.59 9.00 -3.96
N ALA A 101 1.42 8.44 -3.66
CA ALA A 101 0.22 9.20 -3.32
C ALA A 101 0.23 9.72 -1.87
N GLU A 102 0.78 8.95 -0.93
CA GLU A 102 0.95 9.34 0.48
C GLU A 102 1.91 10.53 0.63
N SER A 103 2.93 10.62 -0.24
CA SER A 103 3.74 11.82 -0.37
C SER A 103 2.90 13.07 -0.74
N GLY A 104 1.66 12.93 -1.22
CA GLY A 104 0.74 14.04 -1.47
C GLY A 104 0.27 14.79 -0.21
N THR A 105 0.17 14.12 0.94
CA THR A 105 -0.10 14.77 2.24
C THR A 105 1.14 15.52 2.72
N GLU A 106 2.32 14.93 2.49
CA GLU A 106 3.63 15.53 2.72
C GLU A 106 3.84 16.80 1.88
N VAL A 107 3.32 16.85 0.63
CA VAL A 107 3.35 18.07 -0.21
C VAL A 107 2.69 19.26 0.47
N ALA A 108 1.57 19.09 1.20
CA ALA A 108 0.87 20.21 1.82
C ALA A 108 1.70 20.83 2.97
N GLU A 109 2.34 19.98 3.78
CA GLU A 109 3.23 20.40 4.85
C GLU A 109 4.51 21.03 4.31
N LEU A 110 5.12 20.41 3.31
CA LEU A 110 6.26 20.96 2.57
C LEU A 110 5.91 22.31 1.94
N ALA A 111 4.72 22.44 1.34
CA ALA A 111 4.25 23.71 0.75
C ALA A 111 4.11 24.81 1.80
N ALA A 112 3.62 24.50 3.01
CA ALA A 112 3.55 25.46 4.10
C ALA A 112 4.94 25.94 4.52
N ARG A 113 5.89 25.01 4.66
CA ARG A 113 7.30 25.31 5.02
C ARG A 113 8.00 26.12 3.93
N VAL A 114 7.90 25.70 2.67
CA VAL A 114 8.48 26.43 1.52
C VAL A 114 7.85 27.82 1.40
N SER A 115 6.53 27.96 1.60
CA SER A 115 5.87 29.27 1.60
C SER A 115 6.37 30.20 2.70
N GLN A 116 6.70 29.67 3.88
CA GLN A 116 7.30 30.45 4.96
C GLN A 116 8.73 30.87 4.61
N SER A 117 9.57 29.95 4.13
CA SER A 117 10.94 30.24 3.73
C SER A 117 11.02 31.22 2.56
N HIS A 118 10.11 31.08 1.59
CA HIS A 118 9.98 31.99 0.46
C HIS A 118 9.71 33.43 0.93
N ARG A 119 8.73 33.61 1.83
CA ARG A 119 8.43 34.92 2.43
C ARG A 119 9.62 35.49 3.21
N TYR A 120 10.34 34.64 3.94
CA TYR A 120 11.57 35.05 4.64
C TYR A 120 12.63 35.57 3.66
N LEU A 121 12.90 34.83 2.57
CA LEU A 121 13.86 35.25 1.54
C LEU A 121 13.45 36.57 0.87
N VAL A 122 12.18 36.72 0.50
CA VAL A 122 11.68 37.97 -0.09
C VAL A 122 11.89 39.14 0.85
N ASN A 123 11.51 39.01 2.13
CA ASN A 123 11.65 40.10 3.10
C ASN A 123 13.12 40.52 3.31
N GLU A 124 14.04 39.56 3.40
CA GLU A 124 15.48 39.85 3.54
C GLU A 124 16.04 40.54 2.29
N LEU A 125 15.68 40.06 1.10
CA LEU A 125 16.13 40.64 -0.16
C LEU A 125 15.51 42.03 -0.40
N GLU A 126 14.24 42.23 -0.07
CA GLU A 126 13.58 43.54 -0.14
C GLU A 126 14.19 44.53 0.88
N SER A 127 14.59 44.06 2.07
CA SER A 127 15.34 44.87 3.05
C SER A 127 16.72 45.28 2.53
N LEU A 128 17.41 44.41 1.80
CA LEU A 128 18.66 44.76 1.13
C LEU A 128 18.43 45.76 -0.01
N ALA A 129 17.35 45.61 -0.77
CA ALA A 129 16.99 46.54 -1.83
C ALA A 129 16.61 47.93 -1.30
N PHE A 130 15.84 47.99 -0.20
CA PHE A 130 15.51 49.24 0.49
C PHE A 130 16.76 49.99 0.95
N ARG A 131 17.78 49.25 1.43
CA ARG A 131 19.09 49.79 1.81
C ARG A 131 20.02 50.07 0.64
N LYS A 132 19.54 49.92 -0.60
CA LYS A 132 20.29 50.12 -1.86
C LYS A 132 21.52 49.21 -2.00
N LEU A 133 21.48 48.04 -1.37
CA LEU A 133 22.51 47.00 -1.48
C LEU A 133 22.18 45.95 -2.55
N LEU A 134 20.95 45.98 -3.07
CA LEU A 134 20.45 45.12 -4.13
C LEU A 134 19.53 45.95 -5.03
N ASP A 135 19.56 45.74 -6.34
CA ASP A 135 18.53 46.30 -7.22
C ASP A 135 17.22 45.51 -7.03
N ALA A 136 16.14 46.22 -6.72
CA ALA A 136 14.82 45.65 -6.50
C ALA A 136 14.32 44.84 -7.71
N SER A 137 14.72 45.21 -8.93
CA SER A 137 14.36 44.51 -10.17
C SER A 137 14.84 43.06 -10.19
N ARG A 138 15.91 42.72 -9.44
CA ARG A 138 16.47 41.37 -9.36
C ARG A 138 15.60 40.41 -8.56
N ILE A 139 14.67 40.92 -7.74
CA ILE A 139 13.78 40.11 -6.89
C ILE A 139 12.56 39.62 -7.67
N ASP A 140 12.13 40.36 -8.71
CA ASP A 140 10.89 40.10 -9.45
C ASP A 140 10.80 38.69 -10.06
N PRO A 141 11.86 38.09 -10.63
CA PRO A 141 11.82 36.70 -11.11
C PRO A 141 11.53 35.68 -10.00
N GLY A 142 11.84 36.04 -8.76
CA GLY A 142 11.59 35.23 -7.58
C GLY A 142 10.29 35.56 -6.85
N ARG A 143 9.37 36.35 -7.44
CA ARG A 143 8.01 36.50 -6.89
C ARG A 143 7.15 35.31 -7.30
N PRO A 144 6.40 34.68 -6.36
CA PRO A 144 5.73 33.44 -6.62
C PRO A 144 4.45 33.71 -7.40
N ILE A 145 4.24 32.93 -8.44
CA ILE A 145 2.95 32.86 -9.15
C ILE A 145 2.07 31.84 -8.41
N GLN A 146 0.75 31.94 -8.54
CA GLN A 146 -0.18 31.05 -7.87
C GLN A 146 0.11 29.56 -8.20
N GLY A 147 0.22 28.74 -7.15
CA GLY A 147 0.38 27.28 -7.25
C GLY A 147 1.66 26.74 -6.59
N TYR A 148 1.73 25.42 -6.40
CA TYR A 148 2.86 24.77 -5.73
C TYR A 148 4.15 24.77 -6.56
N ARG A 149 4.06 24.49 -7.86
CA ARG A 149 5.24 24.42 -8.73
C ARG A 149 5.90 25.80 -8.90
N PRO A 150 5.15 26.87 -9.20
CA PRO A 150 5.73 28.20 -9.27
C PRO A 150 6.31 28.67 -7.93
N LEU A 151 5.71 28.32 -6.79
CA LEU A 151 6.25 28.64 -5.45
C LEU A 151 7.65 28.04 -5.26
N VAL A 152 7.83 26.75 -5.59
CA VAL A 152 9.13 26.07 -5.44
C VAL A 152 10.18 26.68 -6.36
N THR A 153 9.87 26.81 -7.66
CA THR A 153 10.84 27.38 -8.62
C THR A 153 11.23 28.80 -8.25
N SER A 154 10.25 29.61 -7.83
CA SER A 154 10.47 30.98 -7.34
C SER A 154 11.38 31.02 -6.11
N THR A 155 11.21 30.07 -5.17
CA THR A 155 12.07 29.96 -3.99
C THR A 155 13.51 29.62 -4.37
N LEU A 156 13.71 28.65 -5.27
CA LEU A 156 15.04 28.26 -5.75
C LEU A 156 15.74 29.42 -6.48
N THR A 157 15.01 30.21 -7.27
CA THR A 157 15.54 31.44 -7.90
C THR A 157 16.01 32.46 -6.87
N LEU A 158 15.27 32.66 -5.77
CA LEU A 158 15.69 33.57 -4.70
C LEU A 158 16.92 33.06 -3.93
N ILE A 159 17.05 31.74 -3.75
CA ILE A 159 18.24 31.13 -3.13
C ILE A 159 19.48 31.39 -3.98
N ASP A 160 19.40 31.17 -5.29
CA ASP A 160 20.50 31.42 -6.22
C ASP A 160 20.93 32.90 -6.21
N LEU A 161 19.95 33.81 -6.24
CA LEU A 161 20.19 35.24 -6.08
C LEU A 161 20.87 35.55 -4.73
N ALA A 162 20.36 35.00 -3.63
CA ALA A 162 20.90 35.21 -2.29
C ALA A 162 22.34 34.71 -2.18
N ARG A 163 22.66 33.53 -2.73
CA ARG A 163 24.03 32.98 -2.76
C ARG A 163 24.98 33.88 -3.54
N THR A 164 24.51 34.49 -4.62
CA THR A 164 25.32 35.39 -5.46
C THR A 164 25.68 36.68 -4.71
N ILE A 165 24.76 37.23 -3.90
CA ILE A 165 24.98 38.52 -3.23
C ILE A 165 25.64 38.40 -1.85
N LEU A 166 25.48 37.25 -1.17
CA LEU A 166 25.93 37.07 0.21
C LEU A 166 27.42 37.43 0.47
N PRO A 167 28.38 37.15 -0.44
CA PRO A 167 29.77 37.54 -0.25
C PRO A 167 29.98 39.06 -0.13
N GLU A 168 29.13 39.87 -0.74
CA GLU A 168 29.25 41.34 -0.77
C GLU A 168 28.52 42.02 0.40
N VAL A 169 27.44 41.40 0.88
CA VAL A 169 26.57 41.95 1.94
C VAL A 169 26.71 41.24 3.29
N GLY A 170 27.70 40.35 3.43
CA GLY A 170 27.99 39.62 4.67
C GLY A 170 28.02 40.54 5.90
N GLY A 171 27.21 40.20 6.90
CA GLY A 171 27.06 40.99 8.14
C GLY A 171 25.98 42.09 8.09
N LYS A 172 25.34 42.33 6.93
CA LYS A 172 24.23 43.28 6.78
C LYS A 172 22.86 42.59 6.65
N THR A 173 22.80 41.27 6.64
CA THR A 173 21.57 40.46 6.56
C THR A 173 21.65 39.33 7.58
N SER A 174 20.49 38.81 8.01
CA SER A 174 20.44 37.59 8.80
C SER A 174 20.59 36.32 7.96
N LEU A 175 20.65 36.44 6.63
CA LEU A 175 20.88 35.31 5.74
C LEU A 175 22.29 34.73 5.95
N THR A 176 22.36 33.43 6.14
CA THR A 176 23.60 32.64 6.17
C THR A 176 23.57 31.57 5.10
N ILE A 177 24.75 31.07 4.71
CA ILE A 177 24.85 29.93 3.78
C ILE A 177 24.12 28.70 4.34
N GLU A 178 24.20 28.48 5.65
CA GLU A 178 23.52 27.38 6.33
C GLU A 178 21.99 27.48 6.18
N THR A 179 21.42 28.66 6.43
CA THR A 179 19.99 28.89 6.22
C THR A 179 19.57 28.67 4.76
N LEU A 180 20.40 29.09 3.80
CA LEU A 180 20.11 28.85 2.38
C LEU A 180 20.13 27.36 2.02
N VAL A 181 21.07 26.58 2.56
CA VAL A 181 21.13 25.12 2.36
C VAL A 181 19.89 24.44 2.96
N ASP A 182 19.45 24.86 4.15
CA ASP A 182 18.26 24.29 4.78
C ASP A 182 16.98 24.57 3.98
N ILE A 183 16.84 25.80 3.48
CA ILE A 183 15.70 26.18 2.64
C ILE A 183 15.73 25.41 1.31
N GLU A 184 16.91 25.31 0.69
CA GLU A 184 17.10 24.60 -0.59
C GLU A 184 16.75 23.12 -0.47
N ARG A 185 17.15 22.48 0.64
CA ARG A 185 16.81 21.08 0.93
C ARG A 185 15.29 20.87 0.93
N VAL A 186 14.55 21.71 1.67
CA VAL A 186 13.07 21.59 1.77
C VAL A 186 12.39 21.93 0.44
N ALA A 187 12.88 22.92 -0.29
CA ALA A 187 12.34 23.28 -1.61
C ALA A 187 12.56 22.17 -2.64
N THR A 188 13.72 21.51 -2.62
CA THR A 188 14.05 20.38 -3.51
C THR A 188 13.22 19.15 -3.17
N GLU A 189 13.06 18.85 -1.89
CA GLU A 189 12.17 17.78 -1.40
C GLU A 189 10.72 17.98 -1.88
N MET A 190 10.20 19.21 -1.81
CA MET A 190 8.88 19.54 -2.36
C MET A 190 8.82 19.37 -3.89
N PHE A 191 9.87 19.78 -4.61
CA PHE A 191 9.95 19.65 -6.07
C PHE A 191 9.85 18.19 -6.52
N ASP A 192 10.65 17.32 -5.89
CA ASP A 192 10.68 15.89 -6.20
C ASP A 192 9.33 15.24 -5.89
N THR A 193 8.73 15.63 -4.77
CA THR A 193 7.40 15.12 -4.37
C THR A 193 6.30 15.52 -5.35
N LEU A 194 6.29 16.78 -5.84
CA LEU A 194 5.35 17.22 -6.87
C LEU A 194 5.50 16.43 -8.17
N ASN A 195 6.75 16.14 -8.58
CA ASN A 195 7.03 15.37 -9.78
C ASN A 195 6.61 13.90 -9.67
N ALA A 196 6.64 13.33 -8.46
CA ALA A 196 6.12 11.99 -8.18
C ALA A 196 4.58 11.94 -8.23
N ARG A 197 3.91 12.99 -7.73
CA ARG A 197 2.44 13.09 -7.64
C ARG A 197 1.73 13.13 -8.99
N ASP A 198 2.30 13.79 -10.01
CA ASP A 198 1.68 13.92 -11.34
C ASP A 198 1.45 12.58 -12.07
N ARG A 199 1.85 11.45 -11.46
CA ARG A 199 1.70 10.07 -11.97
C ARG A 199 0.50 9.28 -11.38
N GLY A 200 -0.47 9.94 -10.73
CA GLY A 200 -1.61 9.27 -10.09
C GLY A 200 -2.49 8.40 -10.99
N VAL A 201 -3.43 7.65 -10.40
CA VAL A 201 -4.32 6.71 -11.11
C VAL A 201 -5.11 7.43 -12.22
N PRO A 202 -4.93 7.05 -13.51
CA PRO A 202 -5.65 7.63 -14.63
C PRO A 202 -7.18 7.50 -14.49
N ARG A 203 -7.91 8.52 -14.93
CA ARG A 203 -9.38 8.53 -14.90
C ARG A 203 -9.93 7.60 -15.98
N ILE A 204 -10.75 6.62 -15.56
CA ILE A 204 -11.53 5.77 -16.46
C ILE A 204 -12.93 6.34 -16.60
N ALA A 205 -13.42 6.47 -17.84
CA ALA A 205 -14.77 6.98 -18.11
C ALA A 205 -15.83 6.00 -17.57
N GLY A 206 -16.84 6.52 -16.87
CA GLY A 206 -17.93 5.69 -16.31
C GLY A 206 -17.59 4.94 -15.03
N ALA A 207 -16.35 4.99 -14.55
CA ALA A 207 -15.93 4.33 -13.31
C ALA A 207 -15.93 5.29 -12.10
N PRO A 208 -16.15 4.78 -10.86
CA PRO A 208 -15.98 5.56 -9.65
C PRO A 208 -14.51 6.01 -9.50
N ARG A 209 -14.31 7.21 -8.95
CA ARG A 209 -12.96 7.63 -8.55
C ARG A 209 -12.51 6.76 -7.38
N ILE A 210 -11.38 6.09 -7.55
CA ILE A 210 -10.74 5.32 -6.48
C ILE A 210 -9.36 5.90 -6.16
N SER A 211 -8.94 5.78 -4.90
CA SER A 211 -7.60 6.16 -4.47
C SER A 211 -6.57 5.11 -4.89
N ALA A 212 -5.28 5.47 -4.86
CA ALA A 212 -4.20 4.49 -5.04
C ALA A 212 -4.28 3.36 -3.99
N ALA A 213 -4.63 3.69 -2.74
CA ALA A 213 -4.80 2.71 -1.67
C ALA A 213 -5.94 1.71 -1.96
N GLU A 214 -7.05 2.19 -2.52
CA GLU A 214 -8.16 1.34 -2.96
C GLU A 214 -7.76 0.47 -4.17
N LEU A 215 -7.04 1.02 -5.15
CA LEU A 215 -6.52 0.26 -6.30
C LEU A 215 -5.58 -0.87 -5.85
N ARG A 216 -4.66 -0.58 -4.92
CA ARG A 216 -3.79 -1.59 -4.29
C ARG A 216 -4.59 -2.65 -3.53
N THR A 217 -5.64 -2.26 -2.80
CA THR A 217 -6.52 -3.20 -2.09
C THR A 217 -7.21 -4.17 -3.07
N ARG A 218 -7.69 -3.65 -4.21
CA ARG A 218 -8.32 -4.42 -5.28
C ARG A 218 -7.33 -5.38 -5.95
N ALA A 219 -6.14 -4.90 -6.29
CA ALA A 219 -5.06 -5.72 -6.86
C ALA A 219 -4.71 -6.90 -5.94
N LEU A 220 -4.47 -6.61 -4.66
CA LEU A 220 -4.13 -7.62 -3.67
C LEU A 220 -5.27 -8.63 -3.45
N SER A 221 -6.52 -8.14 -3.39
CA SER A 221 -7.69 -9.02 -3.27
C SER A 221 -7.80 -10.00 -4.44
N HIS A 222 -7.55 -9.51 -5.65
CA HIS A 222 -7.60 -10.33 -6.85
C HIS A 222 -6.46 -11.35 -6.89
N LEU A 223 -5.22 -10.93 -6.60
CA LEU A 223 -4.07 -11.85 -6.50
C LEU A 223 -4.34 -12.98 -5.49
N VAL A 224 -4.81 -12.65 -4.29
CA VAL A 224 -5.13 -13.65 -3.25
C VAL A 224 -6.21 -14.60 -3.75
N SER A 225 -7.25 -14.10 -4.43
CA SER A 225 -8.33 -14.94 -4.94
C SER A 225 -7.84 -15.94 -5.99
N VAL A 226 -7.05 -15.47 -6.97
CA VAL A 226 -6.52 -16.32 -8.05
C VAL A 226 -5.51 -17.32 -7.48
N TYR A 227 -4.63 -16.88 -6.57
CA TYR A 227 -3.68 -17.78 -5.93
C TYR A 227 -4.38 -18.87 -5.09
N ASP A 228 -5.41 -18.52 -4.32
CA ASP A 228 -6.22 -19.49 -3.58
C ASP A 228 -6.91 -20.49 -4.52
N GLN A 229 -7.36 -20.05 -5.71
CA GLN A 229 -7.95 -20.92 -6.73
C GLN A 229 -6.91 -21.88 -7.30
N VAL A 230 -5.73 -21.39 -7.69
CA VAL A 230 -4.62 -22.22 -8.19
C VAL A 230 -4.19 -23.24 -7.14
N ARG A 231 -4.10 -22.83 -5.87
CA ARG A 231 -3.76 -23.73 -4.77
C ARG A 231 -4.80 -24.84 -4.59
N ARG A 232 -6.11 -24.53 -4.70
CA ARG A 232 -7.17 -25.56 -4.67
C ARG A 232 -7.07 -26.54 -5.85
N MET A 233 -6.79 -26.03 -7.06
CA MET A 233 -6.60 -26.88 -8.24
C MET A 233 -5.41 -27.81 -8.06
N LEU A 234 -4.29 -27.30 -7.55
CA LEU A 234 -3.12 -28.10 -7.23
C LEU A 234 -3.40 -29.15 -6.16
N THR A 235 -4.09 -28.79 -5.07
CA THR A 235 -4.48 -29.76 -4.02
C THR A 235 -5.38 -30.86 -4.57
N TYR A 236 -6.26 -30.56 -5.52
CA TYR A 236 -7.11 -31.56 -6.16
C TYR A 236 -6.29 -32.54 -7.01
N VAL A 237 -5.40 -32.01 -7.86
CA VAL A 237 -4.52 -32.83 -8.72
C VAL A 237 -3.58 -33.69 -7.88
N ARG A 238 -3.08 -33.14 -6.78
CA ARG A 238 -2.11 -33.78 -5.87
C ARG A 238 -2.73 -34.28 -4.57
N TRP A 239 -3.98 -34.74 -4.65
CA TRP A 239 -4.74 -35.13 -3.46
C TRP A 239 -4.10 -36.31 -2.72
N ALA A 240 -3.50 -37.25 -3.45
CA ALA A 240 -2.93 -38.49 -2.88
C ALA A 240 -1.53 -38.28 -2.27
N GLU A 241 -0.79 -37.29 -2.75
CA GLU A 241 0.62 -37.06 -2.43
C GLU A 241 0.80 -36.24 -1.14
N GLY A 242 -0.17 -35.40 -0.80
CA GLY A 242 -0.17 -34.62 0.44
C GLY A 242 0.89 -33.51 0.52
N ASP A 243 1.57 -33.18 -0.58
CA ASP A 243 2.66 -32.20 -0.65
C ASP A 243 2.25 -30.86 -1.29
N ALA A 244 0.95 -30.65 -1.55
CA ALA A 244 0.43 -29.45 -2.20
C ALA A 244 0.79 -28.15 -1.46
N ASP A 245 0.86 -28.15 -0.12
CA ASP A 245 1.22 -26.96 0.66
C ASP A 245 2.73 -26.65 0.63
N ALA A 246 3.59 -27.65 0.36
CA ALA A 246 5.01 -27.43 0.15
C ALA A 246 5.29 -26.76 -1.21
N ILE A 247 4.46 -27.05 -2.20
CA ILE A 247 4.54 -26.49 -3.56
C ILE A 247 3.88 -25.10 -3.63
N ALA A 248 2.67 -24.99 -3.07
CA ALA A 248 1.88 -23.76 -3.03
C ALA A 248 1.50 -23.43 -1.57
N PRO A 249 2.43 -22.80 -0.81
CA PRO A 249 2.21 -22.50 0.59
C PRO A 249 1.08 -21.48 0.78
N SER A 250 0.32 -21.62 1.87
CA SER A 250 -0.71 -20.63 2.18
C SER A 250 -0.12 -19.24 2.49
N LEU A 251 -0.77 -18.19 1.96
CA LEU A 251 -0.37 -16.80 2.20
C LEU A 251 -0.53 -16.36 3.68
N TYR A 252 -1.25 -17.14 4.48
CA TYR A 252 -1.53 -16.85 5.89
C TYR A 252 -0.61 -17.64 6.85
N ALA A 253 -0.01 -18.75 6.41
CA ALA A 253 0.87 -19.58 7.25
C ALA A 253 2.19 -18.89 7.59
N ALA A 254 2.67 -17.98 6.73
CA ALA A 254 3.93 -17.24 6.95
C ALA A 254 3.95 -16.42 8.27
N ARG A 255 2.80 -16.19 8.91
CA ARG A 255 2.71 -15.56 10.25
C ARG A 255 3.08 -16.48 11.42
N ARG A 256 3.08 -17.81 11.23
CA ARG A 256 3.56 -18.79 12.21
C ARG A 256 4.89 -19.34 11.75
N GLY A 257 5.94 -18.54 11.85
CA GLY A 257 7.34 -18.98 11.78
C GLY A 257 7.71 -19.79 10.53
N PHE A 258 8.35 -19.13 9.56
CA PHE A 258 9.24 -19.81 8.63
C PHE A 258 10.42 -20.40 9.43
N HIS A 259 10.20 -21.56 10.06
CA HIS A 259 11.27 -22.39 10.55
C HIS A 259 11.63 -23.34 9.42
N ARG A 260 12.81 -23.12 8.83
CA ARG A 260 13.45 -24.07 7.92
C ARG A 260 13.48 -25.44 8.59
N THR A 261 12.65 -26.38 8.15
CA THR A 261 12.87 -27.80 8.41
C THR A 261 13.60 -28.38 7.23
N SER A 262 14.92 -28.21 7.24
CA SER A 262 15.83 -29.11 6.53
C SER A 262 16.18 -30.25 7.49
N SER A 263 15.58 -31.42 7.29
CA SER A 263 16.26 -32.72 7.38
C SER A 263 15.24 -33.84 7.17
N GLY A 264 15.52 -34.72 6.21
CA GLY A 264 14.85 -36.01 6.12
C GLY A 264 15.49 -37.01 7.08
N SER A 265 14.67 -37.79 7.77
CA SER A 265 14.79 -39.25 7.87
C SER A 265 13.70 -39.79 8.80
N THR A 266 13.08 -40.87 8.33
CA THR A 266 12.13 -41.75 8.98
C THR A 266 12.51 -42.15 10.41
N ASP A 267 11.53 -42.15 11.32
CA ASP A 267 11.13 -43.37 12.01
C ASP A 267 9.69 -43.28 12.54
N ALA A 268 8.99 -44.41 12.48
CA ALA A 268 7.66 -44.61 13.03
C ALA A 268 7.75 -44.85 14.54
N GLY A 269 6.81 -44.32 15.32
CA GLY A 269 6.56 -44.84 16.68
C GLY A 269 6.15 -43.82 17.72
N SER A 270 4.83 -43.72 17.93
CA SER A 270 4.14 -43.60 19.23
C SER A 270 4.43 -42.42 20.17
N GLY A 271 3.35 -41.71 20.52
CA GLY A 271 3.16 -41.15 21.86
C GLY A 271 2.87 -39.64 21.90
N GLN A 272 1.59 -39.27 21.94
CA GLN A 272 1.12 -37.97 22.42
C GLN A 272 1.69 -37.66 23.82
N PRO A 273 1.84 -36.36 24.15
CA PRO A 273 0.80 -35.78 25.01
C PRO A 273 0.11 -34.58 24.37
N ASN A 274 -1.22 -34.66 24.37
CA ASN A 274 -2.17 -33.58 24.13
C ASN A 274 -1.96 -32.44 25.15
N PRO A 275 -1.82 -31.16 24.75
CA PRO A 275 -1.95 -30.05 25.69
C PRO A 275 -3.42 -29.92 26.10
N ALA A 276 -3.67 -29.92 27.40
CA ALA A 276 -5.00 -29.84 28.00
C ALA A 276 -5.85 -28.71 27.42
N GLN A 277 -7.03 -29.09 26.94
CA GLN A 277 -8.15 -28.20 26.65
C GLN A 277 -8.75 -27.74 27.99
N PRO A 278 -8.95 -26.43 28.24
CA PRO A 278 -9.64 -25.98 29.44
C PRO A 278 -11.12 -26.42 29.37
N THR A 279 -11.53 -27.22 30.34
CA THR A 279 -12.91 -27.63 30.57
C THR A 279 -13.76 -26.40 30.92
N GLN A 280 -14.78 -26.11 30.10
CA GLN A 280 -15.89 -25.25 30.49
C GLN A 280 -16.68 -25.94 31.61
N PRO A 281 -17.06 -25.25 32.70
CA PRO A 281 -18.02 -25.79 33.65
C PRO A 281 -19.43 -25.80 33.03
N THR A 282 -20.08 -26.95 33.14
CA THR A 282 -21.50 -27.18 32.87
C THR A 282 -22.37 -26.18 33.66
N PRO A 283 -23.32 -25.49 33.02
CA PRO A 283 -24.34 -24.73 33.74
C PRO A 283 -25.29 -25.68 34.47
N THR A 284 -25.27 -25.63 35.80
CA THR A 284 -26.32 -26.19 36.66
C THR A 284 -27.60 -25.39 36.43
N GLU A 285 -28.65 -26.07 35.99
CA GLU A 285 -30.02 -25.58 35.88
C GLU A 285 -30.56 -25.18 37.26
N PRO A 286 -30.99 -23.92 37.48
CA PRO A 286 -31.78 -23.56 38.64
C PRO A 286 -33.27 -23.68 38.35
N ALA A 287 -33.95 -24.33 39.30
CA ALA A 287 -35.37 -24.62 39.31
C ALA A 287 -36.28 -23.41 39.14
N VAL A 288 -37.39 -23.67 38.45
CA VAL A 288 -38.56 -22.81 38.24
C VAL A 288 -39.17 -22.37 39.58
N THR A 289 -39.43 -21.07 39.75
CA THR A 289 -40.45 -20.55 40.69
C THR A 289 -41.23 -19.39 40.05
N PRO A 290 -42.53 -19.24 40.37
CA PRO A 290 -43.51 -18.60 39.51
C PRO A 290 -43.54 -17.06 39.59
N THR A 291 -43.89 -16.47 38.45
CA THR A 291 -44.18 -15.05 38.21
C THR A 291 -45.32 -14.51 39.09
N PRO A 292 -45.17 -13.36 39.76
CA PRO A 292 -46.31 -12.59 40.26
C PRO A 292 -46.86 -11.66 39.18
N ALA A 293 -48.19 -11.61 39.09
CA ALA A 293 -48.97 -10.82 38.14
C ALA A 293 -48.78 -9.29 38.30
N PRO A 294 -48.94 -8.50 37.22
CA PRO A 294 -48.95 -7.04 37.32
C PRO A 294 -50.32 -6.54 37.83
N ALA A 295 -50.28 -5.57 38.75
CA ALA A 295 -51.44 -4.86 39.27
C ALA A 295 -52.07 -3.91 38.20
N PRO A 296 -53.37 -3.59 38.30
CA PRO A 296 -54.07 -2.75 37.33
C PRO A 296 -53.76 -1.27 37.54
N ILE A 297 -53.58 -0.55 36.43
CA ILE A 297 -53.46 0.91 36.41
C ILE A 297 -54.85 1.48 36.13
N ASP A 298 -55.41 2.22 37.09
CA ASP A 298 -56.64 2.99 36.88
C ASP A 298 -56.40 4.22 35.97
N PRO A 299 -57.38 4.62 35.14
CA PRO A 299 -57.23 5.70 34.18
C PRO A 299 -57.46 7.08 34.82
N VAL A 300 -56.55 8.02 34.58
CA VAL A 300 -56.80 9.45 34.84
C VAL A 300 -57.61 10.03 33.67
N PRO A 301 -58.76 10.68 33.91
CA PRO A 301 -59.59 11.25 32.86
C PRO A 301 -59.22 12.72 32.58
N GLY A 302 -59.26 13.07 31.28
CA GLY A 302 -59.63 14.41 30.84
C GLY A 302 -58.50 15.42 30.63
N SER A 303 -58.11 15.62 29.37
CA SER A 303 -58.12 16.95 28.75
C SER A 303 -58.07 16.77 27.24
N GLY A 304 -59.06 17.35 26.56
CA GLY A 304 -59.35 17.13 25.15
C GLY A 304 -58.36 17.81 24.18
N PRO A 305 -58.53 17.54 22.86
CA PRO A 305 -57.63 18.02 21.82
C PRO A 305 -58.06 19.39 21.29
N ALA A 306 -57.08 20.17 20.83
CA ALA A 306 -57.26 21.40 20.06
C ALA A 306 -56.17 21.43 18.95
N PRO A 307 -56.42 22.05 17.79
CA PRO A 307 -56.56 21.30 16.55
C PRO A 307 -55.46 21.56 15.52
N PHE A 308 -55.44 20.68 14.52
CA PHE A 308 -54.71 20.80 13.27
C PHE A 308 -55.04 22.10 12.53
N THR A 309 -54.00 22.72 11.97
CA THR A 309 -54.09 23.74 10.93
C THR A 309 -54.19 23.09 9.55
N SER A 310 -55.39 23.07 8.97
CA SER A 310 -55.74 23.48 7.60
C SER A 310 -57.23 23.25 7.37
#